data_AF-A0A7K2L418-F1
#
_entry.id   AF-A0A7K2L418-F1
#
_cell.length_a   1.000
_cell.length_b   1.000
_cell.length_c   1.000
_cell.angle_alpha   90.00
_cell.angle_beta   90.00
_cell.angle_gamma   90.00
#
_symmetry.space_group_name_H-M   'P 1'
#
loop_
_entity.id
_entity.type
_entity.pdbx_description
1 polymer ?
#
loop_
_entity_poly.entity_id
_entity_poly.type
_entity_poly.pdbx_seq_one_letter_code
_entity_poly.pdbx_strand_id
1 'polypeptide(L)'
;WGSVETSVETWAGDGLDTFFASLAEDFRGWEGTRVWHSLCYDLSLSAEHRGDVFLTWGIRDRAPSEGWHFETTTVHAAGEDMRHLAAEIQTFLTSVPE
;
A
#
# COMPACT_ATOMS: atom_id res chain seq x y z
N TRP A 1 18.06 -8.83 -20.89
CA TRP A 1 17.36 -8.40 -19.67
C TRP A 1 16.34 -7.36 -20.08
N GLY A 2 15.07 -7.55 -19.70
CA GLY A 2 13.98 -6.60 -19.95
C GLY A 2 13.48 -6.01 -18.65
N SER A 3 12.98 -4.79 -18.68
CA SER A 3 12.26 -4.14 -17.58
C SER A 3 10.81 -3.94 -17.99
N VAL A 4 9.90 -4.03 -17.04
CA VAL A 4 8.50 -3.61 -17.20
C VAL A 4 8.18 -2.64 -16.09
N GLU A 5 7.41 -1.61 -16.42
CA GLU A 5 6.99 -0.56 -15.50
C GLU A 5 5.55 -0.17 -15.81
N THR A 6 4.82 0.26 -14.79
CA THR A 6 3.50 0.88 -14.94
C THR A 6 3.38 2.05 -13.97
N SER A 7 2.58 3.03 -14.35
CA SER A 7 2.23 4.15 -13.48
C SER A 7 0.98 3.83 -12.68
N VAL A 8 1.00 4.10 -11.39
CA VAL A 8 -0.14 3.99 -10.49
C VAL A 8 -0.70 5.39 -10.25
N GLU A 9 -2.00 5.54 -10.42
CA GLU A 9 -2.70 6.80 -10.14
C GLU A 9 -3.46 6.66 -8.82
N THR A 10 -3.10 7.51 -7.85
CA THR A 10 -3.82 7.65 -6.59
C THR A 10 -4.52 8.99 -6.56
N TRP A 11 -5.67 9.04 -5.91
CA TRP A 11 -6.50 10.23 -5.83
C TRP A 11 -6.69 10.60 -4.37
N ALA A 12 -6.64 11.90 -4.05
CA ALA A 12 -7.01 12.37 -2.72
C ALA A 12 -8.49 12.03 -2.45
N GLY A 13 -8.73 10.87 -1.83
CA GLY A 13 -10.06 10.30 -1.63
C GLY A 13 -10.23 8.84 -2.07
N ASP A 14 -9.22 8.19 -2.66
CA ASP A 14 -9.23 6.74 -2.91
C ASP A 14 -8.98 5.90 -1.65
N GLY A 15 -8.73 6.57 -0.52
CA GLY A 15 -8.61 5.97 0.81
C GLY A 15 -7.26 5.35 1.11
N LEU A 16 -6.24 5.57 0.27
CA LEU A 16 -4.88 5.07 0.53
C LEU A 16 -4.31 5.61 1.85
N ASP A 17 -4.44 6.91 2.06
CA ASP A 17 -4.05 7.61 3.29
C ASP A 17 -4.77 7.05 4.53
N THR A 18 -6.08 6.81 4.40
CA THR A 18 -6.93 6.27 5.45
C THR A 18 -6.57 4.82 5.75
N PHE A 19 -6.22 4.03 4.74
CA PHE A 19 -5.73 2.67 4.90
C PHE A 19 -4.49 2.65 5.78
N PHE A 20 -3.45 3.43 5.45
CA PHE A 20 -2.22 3.52 6.24
C PHE A 20 -2.47 4.07 7.65
N ALA A 21 -3.32 5.09 7.80
CA ALA A 21 -3.73 5.60 9.10
C ALA A 21 -4.34 4.49 9.97
N SER A 22 -5.21 3.66 9.40
CA SER A 22 -5.85 2.55 10.13
C SER A 22 -4.84 1.51 10.63
N LEU A 23 -3.79 1.21 9.85
CA LEU A 23 -2.73 0.28 10.26
C LEU A 23 -1.93 0.83 11.46
N ALA A 24 -1.71 2.15 11.47
CA ALA A 24 -0.99 2.84 12.53
C ALA A 24 -1.84 3.02 13.81
N GLU A 25 -3.15 3.23 13.68
CA GLU A 25 -4.09 3.34 14.80
C GLU A 25 -4.31 1.99 15.49
N ASP A 26 -4.47 0.92 14.72
CA ASP A 26 -4.70 -0.44 15.23
C ASP A 26 -3.39 -1.20 15.52
N PHE A 27 -2.38 -0.49 16.02
CA PHE A 27 -1.06 -1.06 16.34
C PHE A 27 -1.12 -2.20 17.36
N ARG A 28 -2.19 -2.29 18.17
CA ARG A 28 -2.40 -3.37 19.13
C ARG A 28 -2.75 -4.70 18.46
N GLY A 29 -3.07 -4.68 17.17
CA GLY A 29 -3.42 -5.84 16.37
C GLY A 29 -4.85 -5.76 15.82
N TRP A 30 -5.06 -6.45 14.70
CA TRP A 30 -6.36 -6.72 14.09
C TRP A 30 -6.41 -8.17 13.63
N GLU A 31 -7.62 -8.74 13.56
CA GLU A 31 -7.81 -10.07 12.98
C GLU A 31 -8.04 -9.98 11.47
N GLY A 32 -7.49 -10.98 10.76
CA GLY A 32 -7.61 -11.10 9.31
C GLY A 32 -6.71 -10.14 8.52
N THR A 33 -7.00 -10.03 7.23
CA THR A 33 -6.22 -9.23 6.28
C THR A 33 -6.98 -7.96 5.93
N ARG A 34 -6.34 -6.80 6.10
CA ARG A 34 -6.85 -5.54 5.57
C ARG A 34 -6.36 -5.38 4.15
N VAL A 35 -7.26 -5.03 3.24
CA VAL A 35 -6.94 -4.88 1.83
C VAL A 35 -7.30 -3.49 1.35
N TRP A 36 -6.47 -2.98 0.45
CA TRP A 36 -6.74 -1.77 -0.31
C TRP A 36 -6.28 -1.98 -1.75
N HIS A 37 -6.87 -1.28 -2.70
CA HIS A 37 -6.41 -1.25 -4.08
C HIS A 37 -6.64 0.13 -4.69
N SER A 38 -5.82 0.49 -5.68
CA SER A 38 -6.04 1.70 -6.47
C SER A 38 -7.38 1.57 -7.24
N LEU A 39 -7.95 2.70 -7.65
CA LEU A 39 -9.19 2.71 -8.43
C LEU A 39 -9.06 1.94 -9.75
N CYS A 40 -7.86 1.95 -10.33
CA CYS A 40 -7.52 1.25 -11.56
C CYS A 40 -7.09 -0.22 -11.33
N TYR A 41 -7.03 -0.69 -10.08
CA TYR A 41 -6.59 -2.04 -9.69
C TYR A 41 -5.17 -2.41 -10.15
N ASP A 42 -4.36 -1.42 -10.53
CA ASP A 42 -2.95 -1.60 -10.89
C ASP A 42 -2.05 -1.74 -9.66
N LEU A 43 -2.47 -1.22 -8.50
CA LEU A 43 -1.82 -1.39 -7.19
C LEU A 43 -2.79 -2.03 -6.20
N SER A 44 -2.34 -3.05 -5.48
CA SER A 44 -3.04 -3.69 -4.37
C SER A 44 -2.15 -3.75 -3.14
N LEU A 45 -2.72 -3.50 -1.97
CA LEU A 45 -2.07 -3.62 -0.68
C LEU A 45 -2.85 -4.62 0.17
N SER A 46 -2.13 -5.51 0.85
CA SER A 46 -2.72 -6.36 1.87
C SER A 46 -1.86 -6.35 3.13
N ALA A 47 -2.48 -6.08 4.27
CA ALA A 47 -1.82 -5.97 5.55
C ALA A 47 -2.35 -7.01 6.54
N GLU A 48 -1.42 -7.77 7.12
CA GLU A 48 -1.68 -8.72 8.19
C GLU A 48 -0.91 -8.35 9.45
N HIS A 49 -1.53 -8.50 10.62
CA HIS A 49 -0.85 -8.30 11.89
C HIS A 49 -0.53 -9.64 12.54
N ARG A 50 0.76 -9.92 12.72
CA ARG A 50 1.27 -11.16 13.35
C ARG A 50 2.35 -10.81 14.38
N GLY A 51 2.11 -9.78 15.18
CA GLY A 51 3.10 -9.14 16.06
C GLY A 51 3.73 -7.92 15.38
N ASP A 52 4.28 -8.15 14.19
CA ASP A 52 4.63 -7.09 13.23
C ASP A 52 3.56 -6.99 12.13
N VAL A 53 3.57 -5.88 11.40
CA VAL A 53 2.70 -5.63 10.26
C VAL A 53 3.39 -6.12 8.99
N PHE A 54 2.83 -7.15 8.37
CA PHE A 54 3.25 -7.67 7.07
C PHE A 54 2.43 -6.98 5.99
N LEU A 55 3.07 -6.12 5.21
CA LEU A 55 2.44 -5.35 4.15
C LEU A 55 2.89 -5.88 2.79
N THR A 56 1.99 -6.56 2.09
CA THR A 56 2.22 -7.03 0.73
C THR A 56 1.73 -5.99 -0.27
N TRP A 57 2.64 -5.60 -1.16
CA TRP A 57 2.45 -4.70 -2.27
C TRP A 57 2.34 -5.53 -3.53
N GLY A 58 1.23 -5.41 -4.25
CA GLY A 58 1.01 -6.06 -5.54
C GLY A 58 0.86 -5.02 -6.64
N ILE A 59 1.65 -5.13 -7.70
CA ILE A 59 1.55 -4.29 -8.89
C ILE A 59 1.31 -5.17 -10.11
N ARG A 60 0.37 -4.78 -10.96
CA ARG A 60 -0.01 -5.56 -12.15
C ARG A 60 -0.23 -4.69 -13.37
N ASP A 61 -0.17 -5.33 -14.53
CA ASP A 61 -0.48 -4.69 -15.81
C ASP A 61 -1.95 -4.23 -15.87
N ARG A 62 -2.19 -3.08 -16.49
CA ARG A 62 -3.54 -2.49 -16.59
C ARG A 62 -4.30 -3.17 -17.73
N ALA A 63 -5.56 -3.50 -17.50
CA ALA A 63 -6.44 -4.05 -18.53
C ALA A 63 -6.38 -3.22 -19.84
N PRO A 64 -6.39 -3.87 -21.02
CA PRO A 64 -6.72 -5.28 -21.26
C PRO A 64 -5.53 -6.26 -21.27
N SER A 65 -4.29 -5.79 -21.09
CA SER A 65 -3.14 -6.70 -20.94
C SER A 65 -2.97 -7.04 -19.46
N GLU A 66 -3.19 -8.29 -19.09
CA GLU A 66 -2.92 -8.82 -17.74
C GLU A 66 -1.62 -9.65 -17.78
N GLY A 67 -0.59 -9.14 -18.45
CA GLY A 67 0.57 -9.94 -18.82
C GLY A 67 1.50 -10.27 -17.66
N TRP A 68 1.50 -9.43 -16.62
CA TRP A 68 2.42 -9.56 -15.49
C TRP A 68 1.79 -9.06 -14.18
N HIS A 69 2.22 -9.68 -13.08
CA HIS A 69 1.88 -9.33 -11.70
C HIS A 69 3.11 -9.59 -10.83
N PHE A 70 3.45 -8.62 -9.99
CA PHE A 70 4.56 -8.72 -9.06
C PHE A 70 4.08 -8.39 -7.66
N GLU A 71 4.58 -9.15 -6.69
CA GLU A 71 4.33 -8.91 -5.28
C GLU A 71 5.63 -8.82 -4.50
N THR A 72 5.66 -7.92 -3.53
CA THR A 72 6.70 -7.85 -2.52
C THR A 72 6.08 -7.61 -1.16
N THR A 73 6.69 -8.16 -0.11
CA THR A 73 6.21 -7.95 1.26
C THR A 73 7.26 -7.20 2.05
N THR A 74 6.84 -6.08 2.65
CA THR A 74 7.62 -5.34 3.65
C THR A 74 7.10 -5.68 5.04
N VAL A 75 8.00 -5.66 6.03
CA VAL A 75 7.67 -5.95 7.43
C VAL A 75 7.96 -4.69 8.24
N HIS A 76 6.95 -4.25 8.99
CA HIS A 76 6.99 -3.03 9.76
C HIS A 76 6.68 -3.31 11.22
N ALA A 77 7.42 -2.68 12.12
CA ALA A 77 7.13 -2.80 13.54
C ALA A 77 5.78 -2.14 13.82
N ALA A 78 4.95 -2.78 14.63
CA ALA A 78 3.70 -2.15 15.05
C ALA A 78 3.99 -0.88 15.89
N GLY A 79 3.19 0.17 15.71
CA GLY A 79 3.30 1.39 16.52
C GLY A 79 4.06 2.51 15.81
N GLU A 80 5.20 2.96 16.35
CA GLU A 80 5.91 4.15 15.83
C GLU A 80 6.40 3.99 14.40
N ASP A 81 6.94 2.83 14.03
CA ASP A 81 7.38 2.56 12.64
C ASP A 81 6.20 2.67 11.67
N MET A 82 5.06 2.05 12.00
CA MET A 82 3.83 2.17 11.21
C MET A 82 3.27 3.61 11.16
N ARG A 83 3.37 4.39 12.24
CA ARG A 83 3.00 5.82 12.24
C ARG A 83 3.91 6.65 11.36
N HIS A 84 5.21 6.36 11.38
CA HIS A 84 6.17 7.05 10.54
C HIS A 84 5.90 6.77 9.07
N LEU A 85 5.71 5.50 8.70
CA LEU A 85 5.34 5.12 7.33
C LEU A 85 4.03 5.78 6.88
N ALA A 86 3.00 5.83 7.74
CA ALA A 86 1.74 6.49 7.41
C ALA A 86 1.92 8.00 7.15
N ALA A 87 2.78 8.67 7.94
CA ALA A 87 3.11 10.08 7.75
C ALA A 87 3.94 10.32 6.47
N GLU A 88 4.89 9.44 6.15
CA GLU A 88 5.67 9.52 4.92
C GLU A 88 4.79 9.34 3.68
N ILE A 89 3.87 8.36 3.69
CA ILE A 89 2.91 8.18 2.60
C ILE A 89 2.00 9.39 2.46
N GLN A 90 1.47 9.94 3.54
CA GLN A 90 0.64 11.15 3.49
C GLN A 90 1.44 12.34 2.90
N THR A 91 2.70 12.50 3.28
CA THR A 91 3.58 13.55 2.75
C THR A 91 3.82 13.33 1.25
N PHE A 92 4.08 12.09 0.83
CA PHE A 92 4.26 11.74 -0.57
C PHE A 92 3.01 12.06 -1.41
N LEU A 93 1.82 11.68 -0.95
CA LEU A 93 0.56 11.92 -1.66
C LEU A 93 0.16 13.39 -1.73
N THR A 94 0.56 14.20 -0.74
CA THR A 94 0.26 15.64 -0.69
C THR A 94 1.35 16.51 -1.33
N SER A 95 2.52 15.92 -1.62
CA SER A 95 3.56 16.60 -2.36
C SER A 95 3.09 16.86 -3.79
N VAL A 96 2.98 18.14 -4.16
CA VAL A 96 2.71 18.52 -5.55
C VAL A 96 3.96 18.18 -6.35
N PRO A 97 3.87 17.38 -7.43
CA PRO A 97 5.00 17.18 -8.32
C PRO A 97 5.37 18.55 -8.94
N GLU A 98 6.63 18.97 -8.77
CA GLU A 98 7.20 20.16 -9.43
C GLU A 98 7.19 20.03 -10.96
#